data_AF-A0A3R6R9U6-F1
#
_entry.id   AF-A0A3R6R9U6-F1
#
_cell.length_a   1.000
_cell.length_b   1.000
_cell.length_c   1.000
_cell.angle_alpha   90.00
_cell.angle_beta   90.00
_cell.angle_gamma   90.00
#
_symmetry.space_group_name_H-M   'P 1'
#
loop_
_entity.id
_entity.type
_entity.pdbx_description
1 polymer ?
#
loop_
_entity_poly.entity_id
_entity_poly.type
_entity_poly.pdbx_seq_one_letter_code
_entity_poly.pdbx_strand_id
1 'polypeptide(L)'
;MFKKCMLLILKPLSFLPAILMMLVIFNFSAQTGDDSGNLSYTVSHKIVTFGNEVLQKNMEDWEIDEKAYEIEYPVRKLAHMTEYFILAVTVSLPFYVYGLRGFGLMIVAGLICVGFACGDEYHQSFVDGRGPSVKDVGIDSIGVFFGIMAVRICCWTFLAPGRMMERSRRRWERKRARQREREREMQRQRRRGR
;
A
#
# COMPACT_ATOMS: atom_id res chain seq x y z
N MET A 1 15.88 10.24 -27.02
CA MET A 1 15.84 11.05 -25.79
C MET A 1 14.44 11.15 -25.18
N PHE A 2 13.40 11.45 -25.95
CA PHE A 2 12.01 11.60 -25.45
C PHE A 2 11.50 10.47 -24.56
N LYS A 3 11.66 9.19 -24.95
CA LYS A 3 11.24 8.04 -24.11
C LYS A 3 11.97 7.97 -22.77
N LYS A 4 13.24 8.39 -22.70
CA LYS A 4 14.02 8.42 -21.44
C LYS A 4 13.57 9.60 -20.56
N CYS A 5 13.28 10.78 -21.14
CA CYS A 5 12.70 11.91 -20.39
C CYS A 5 11.29 11.61 -19.88
N MET A 6 10.41 11.02 -20.71
CA MET A 6 9.07 10.60 -20.27
C MET A 6 9.15 9.62 -19.10
N LEU A 7 10.01 8.59 -19.20
CA LEU A 7 10.20 7.62 -18.12
C LEU A 7 10.89 8.25 -16.89
N LEU A 8 11.66 9.32 -17.03
CA LEU A 8 12.26 10.06 -15.91
C LEU A 8 11.22 10.89 -15.15
N ILE A 9 10.20 11.43 -15.84
CA ILE A 9 9.13 12.24 -15.23
C ILE A 9 7.99 11.36 -14.69
N LEU A 10 7.62 10.29 -15.40
CA LEU A 10 6.57 9.34 -14.95
C LEU A 10 6.99 8.55 -13.69
N LYS A 11 8.30 8.44 -13.43
CA LYS A 11 8.81 7.73 -12.27
C LYS A 11 8.47 8.41 -10.94
N PRO A 12 8.91 9.65 -10.67
CA PRO A 12 8.50 10.36 -9.46
C PRO A 12 6.98 10.57 -9.41
N LEU A 13 6.31 10.73 -10.55
CA LEU A 13 4.85 10.86 -10.61
C LEU A 13 4.10 9.64 -10.04
N SER A 14 4.70 8.45 -10.07
CA SER A 14 4.06 7.26 -9.49
C SER A 14 3.92 7.34 -7.96
N PHE A 15 4.67 8.20 -7.28
CA PHE A 15 4.54 8.45 -5.85
C PHE A 15 3.51 9.53 -5.52
N LEU A 16 2.93 10.19 -6.52
CA LEU A 16 1.91 11.22 -6.31
C LEU A 16 0.69 10.71 -5.51
N PRO A 17 0.16 9.50 -5.75
CA PRO A 17 -0.89 8.94 -4.90
C PRO A 17 -0.47 8.77 -3.44
N ALA A 18 0.79 8.41 -3.18
CA ALA A 18 1.30 8.28 -1.81
C ALA A 18 1.41 9.65 -1.13
N ILE A 19 1.89 10.68 -1.85
CA ILE A 19 1.95 12.05 -1.34
C ILE A 19 0.55 12.57 -1.04
N LEU A 20 -0.41 12.35 -1.93
CA LEU A 20 -1.81 12.73 -1.69
C LEU A 20 -2.36 12.03 -0.44
N MET A 21 -2.09 10.74 -0.25
CA MET A 21 -2.51 10.03 0.95
C MET A 21 -1.86 10.57 2.22
N MET A 22 -0.57 10.92 2.18
CA MET A 22 0.10 11.57 3.32
C MET A 22 -0.56 12.91 3.68
N LEU A 23 -0.94 13.71 2.67
CA LEU A 23 -1.66 14.97 2.89
C LEU A 23 -3.06 14.75 3.47
N VAL A 24 -3.77 13.73 3.01
CA VAL A 24 -5.10 13.37 3.56
C VAL A 24 -4.97 12.99 5.03
N ILE A 25 -4.04 12.09 5.37
CA ILE A 25 -3.80 11.66 6.77
C ILE A 25 -3.43 12.88 7.63
N PHE A 26 -2.53 13.73 7.15
CA PHE A 26 -2.12 14.92 7.88
C PHE A 26 -3.30 15.88 8.16
N ASN A 27 -4.20 16.06 7.19
CA ASN A 27 -5.40 16.89 7.39
C ASN A 27 -6.37 16.28 8.40
N PHE A 28 -6.53 14.95 8.43
CA PHE A 28 -7.36 14.27 9.43
C PHE A 28 -6.72 14.25 10.82
N SER A 29 -5.40 14.20 10.88
CA SER A 29 -4.59 14.28 12.10
C SER A 29 -4.59 15.66 12.73
N ALA A 30 -4.66 16.72 11.92
CA ALA A 30 -4.73 18.10 12.37
C ALA A 30 -6.08 18.51 12.99
N GLN A 31 -7.13 17.69 12.83
CA GLN A 31 -8.43 17.95 13.44
C GLN A 31 -8.42 17.67 14.94
N THR A 32 -9.16 18.47 15.70
CA THR A 32 -9.32 18.26 17.15
C THR A 32 -9.91 16.88 17.47
N GLY A 33 -9.73 16.41 18.71
CA GLY A 33 -10.35 15.16 19.16
C GLY A 33 -11.87 15.17 18.99
N ASP A 34 -12.51 16.31 19.25
CA ASP A 34 -13.96 16.48 19.16
C ASP A 34 -14.46 16.47 17.71
N ASP A 35 -13.78 17.18 16.80
CA ASP A 35 -14.13 17.21 15.38
C ASP A 35 -14.02 15.82 14.74
N SER A 36 -12.91 15.12 15.02
CA SER A 36 -12.68 13.77 14.52
C SER A 36 -13.67 12.76 15.10
N GLY A 37 -14.04 12.94 16.37
CA GLY A 37 -15.06 12.12 17.02
C GLY A 37 -16.45 12.32 16.41
N ASN A 38 -16.85 13.55 16.13
CA ASN A 38 -18.14 13.85 15.50
C ASN A 38 -18.23 13.28 14.08
N LEU A 39 -17.15 13.37 13.29
CA LEU A 39 -17.11 12.74 11.97
C LEU A 39 -17.30 11.22 12.07
N SER A 40 -16.60 10.60 13.02
CA SER A 40 -16.68 9.16 13.28
C SER A 40 -18.05 8.74 13.81
N TYR A 41 -18.68 9.58 14.64
CA TYR A 41 -20.06 9.41 15.11
C TYR A 41 -21.05 9.43 13.94
N THR A 42 -20.92 10.39 13.04
CA THR A 42 -21.81 10.49 11.85
C THR A 42 -21.71 9.23 10.98
N VAL A 43 -20.50 8.70 10.79
CA VAL A 43 -20.29 7.45 10.06
C VAL A 43 -20.88 6.26 10.83
N SER A 44 -20.67 6.22 12.15
CA SER A 44 -21.18 5.18 13.04
C SER A 44 -22.70 5.13 13.05
N HIS A 45 -23.35 6.28 13.17
CA HIS A 45 -24.80 6.42 13.11
C HIS A 45 -25.34 5.86 11.78
N LYS A 46 -24.73 6.20 10.64
CA LYS A 46 -25.11 5.64 9.33
C LYS A 46 -24.93 4.12 9.24
N ILE A 47 -23.90 3.58 9.88
CA ILE A 47 -23.67 2.13 9.94
C ILE A 47 -24.77 1.45 10.76
N VAL A 48 -25.11 2.01 11.93
CA VAL A 48 -26.15 1.44 12.81
C VAL A 48 -27.53 1.55 12.18
N THR A 49 -27.88 2.69 11.57
CA THR A 49 -29.17 2.85 10.89
C THR A 49 -29.32 1.87 9.73
N PHE A 50 -28.30 1.75 8.88
CA PHE A 50 -28.31 0.78 7.78
C PHE A 50 -28.40 -0.67 8.31
N GLY A 51 -27.67 -0.99 9.38
CA GLY A 51 -27.77 -2.30 10.03
C GLY A 51 -29.15 -2.57 10.62
N ASN A 52 -29.82 -1.57 11.18
CA ASN A 52 -31.18 -1.67 11.71
C ASN A 52 -32.19 -1.98 10.59
N GLU A 53 -32.09 -1.28 9.46
CA GLU A 53 -32.93 -1.50 8.27
C GLU A 53 -32.71 -2.89 7.67
N VAL A 54 -31.45 -3.29 7.48
CA VAL A 54 -31.10 -4.58 6.86
C VAL A 54 -31.47 -5.78 7.74
N LEU A 55 -31.28 -5.65 9.06
CA LEU A 55 -31.56 -6.73 10.02
C LEU A 55 -32.98 -6.69 10.59
N GLN A 56 -33.80 -5.71 10.18
CA GLN A 56 -35.17 -5.50 10.67
C GLN A 56 -35.28 -5.48 12.21
N LYS A 57 -34.32 -4.83 12.87
CA LYS A 57 -34.25 -4.81 14.33
C LYS A 57 -35.24 -3.84 14.98
N ASN A 58 -35.92 -3.00 14.20
CA ASN A 58 -36.91 -2.00 14.65
C ASN A 58 -36.43 -1.18 15.86
N MET A 59 -35.15 -0.82 15.88
CA MET A 59 -34.57 -0.03 16.95
C MET A 59 -35.17 1.38 16.96
N GLU A 60 -35.38 1.94 18.16
CA GLU A 60 -35.77 3.33 18.34
C GLU A 60 -34.56 4.27 18.17
N ASP A 61 -34.81 5.55 17.87
CA ASP A 61 -33.74 6.52 17.55
C ASP A 61 -32.69 6.65 18.67
N TRP A 62 -33.11 6.59 19.94
CA TRP A 62 -32.18 6.66 21.08
C TRP A 62 -31.29 5.41 21.20
N GLU A 63 -31.79 4.23 20.81
CA GLU A 63 -31.00 2.99 20.79
C GLU A 63 -29.95 3.03 19.66
N ILE A 64 -30.28 3.71 18.57
CA ILE A 64 -29.36 3.94 17.45
C ILE A 64 -28.24 4.88 17.88
N ASP A 65 -28.57 6.00 18.54
CA ASP A 65 -27.60 6.95 19.06
C ASP A 65 -26.66 6.32 20.10
N GLU A 66 -27.20 5.54 21.04
CA GLU A 66 -26.41 4.82 22.05
C GLU A 66 -25.39 3.88 21.38
N LYS A 67 -25.84 3.04 20.44
CA LYS A 67 -24.92 2.15 19.71
C LYS A 67 -23.96 2.89 18.80
N ALA A 68 -24.38 4.00 18.20
CA ALA A 68 -23.50 4.82 17.37
C ALA A 68 -22.35 5.38 18.22
N TYR A 69 -22.64 5.80 19.44
CA TYR A 69 -21.63 6.27 20.40
C TYR A 69 -20.68 5.14 20.85
N GLU A 70 -21.20 3.93 21.07
CA GLU A 70 -20.38 2.75 21.40
C GLU A 70 -19.38 2.38 20.28
N ILE A 71 -19.80 2.48 19.02
CA ILE A 71 -18.96 2.08 17.88
C ILE A 71 -18.13 3.23 17.29
N GLU A 72 -18.33 4.47 17.72
CA GLU A 72 -17.62 5.65 17.21
C GLU A 72 -16.10 5.51 17.34
N TYR A 73 -15.63 5.14 18.53
CA TYR A 73 -14.21 4.92 18.79
C TYR A 73 -13.59 3.81 17.90
N PRO A 74 -14.14 2.58 17.83
CA PRO A 74 -13.58 1.56 16.95
C PRO A 74 -13.69 1.91 15.46
N VAL A 75 -14.77 2.59 15.03
CA VAL A 75 -14.90 3.07 13.64
C VAL A 75 -13.78 4.05 13.31
N ARG A 76 -13.47 4.99 14.20
CA ARG A 76 -12.35 5.94 14.05
C ARG A 76 -11.00 5.22 13.93
N LYS A 77 -10.74 4.22 14.77
CA LYS A 77 -9.50 3.42 14.71
C LYS A 77 -9.39 2.59 13.44
N LEU A 78 -10.51 2.04 12.95
CA LEU A 78 -10.52 1.30 11.68
C LEU A 78 -10.34 2.24 10.47
N ALA A 79 -10.83 3.47 10.55
CA ALA A 79 -10.60 4.48 9.51
C ALA A 79 -9.11 4.79 9.39
N HIS A 80 -8.42 5.09 10.49
CA HIS A 80 -6.97 5.31 10.49
C HIS A 80 -6.20 4.08 9.99
N MET A 81 -6.51 2.88 10.47
CA MET A 81 -5.90 1.65 9.97
C MET A 81 -6.06 1.51 8.44
N THR A 82 -7.22 1.90 7.91
CA THR A 82 -7.51 1.87 6.46
C THR A 82 -6.72 2.93 5.70
N GLU A 83 -6.55 4.14 6.26
CA GLU A 83 -5.71 5.18 5.69
C GLU A 83 -4.26 4.71 5.55
N TYR A 84 -3.70 4.12 6.61
CA TYR A 84 -2.35 3.55 6.59
C TYR A 84 -2.22 2.32 5.68
N PHE A 85 -3.28 1.52 5.54
CA PHE A 85 -3.35 0.46 4.53
C PHE A 85 -3.23 1.03 3.11
N ILE A 86 -4.01 2.07 2.78
CA ILE A 86 -3.98 2.70 1.44
C ILE A 86 -2.64 3.40 1.22
N LEU A 87 -2.08 4.06 2.25
CA LEU A 87 -0.74 4.64 2.19
C LEU A 87 0.31 3.56 1.88
N ALA A 88 0.26 2.43 2.57
CA ALA A 88 1.18 1.32 2.32
C ALA A 88 1.04 0.74 0.91
N VAL A 89 -0.18 0.65 0.37
CA VAL A 89 -0.42 0.23 -1.02
C VAL A 89 0.20 1.23 -2.01
N THR A 90 -0.08 2.52 -1.84
CA THR A 90 0.38 3.58 -2.74
C THR A 90 1.89 3.80 -2.68
N VAL A 91 2.53 3.60 -1.52
CA VAL A 91 3.99 3.59 -1.38
C VAL A 91 4.62 2.33 -1.98
N SER A 92 4.03 1.16 -1.73
CA SER A 92 4.62 -0.12 -2.15
C SER A 92 4.55 -0.37 -3.65
N LEU A 93 3.52 0.14 -4.34
CA LEU A 93 3.33 -0.06 -5.78
C LEU A 93 4.51 0.49 -6.62
N PRO A 94 4.93 1.77 -6.48
CA PRO A 94 6.13 2.31 -7.12
C PRO A 94 7.39 1.49 -6.84
N PHE A 95 7.65 1.17 -5.57
CA PHE A 95 8.82 0.39 -5.18
C PHE A 95 8.83 -1.00 -5.83
N TYR A 96 7.68 -1.67 -5.90
CA TYR A 96 7.54 -2.96 -6.56
C TYR A 96 7.83 -2.86 -8.07
N VAL A 97 7.29 -1.82 -8.73
CA VAL A 97 7.50 -1.57 -10.16
C VAL A 97 8.97 -1.27 -10.45
N TYR A 98 9.67 -0.57 -9.55
CA TYR A 98 11.10 -0.26 -9.68
C TYR A 98 12.05 -1.40 -9.34
N GLY A 99 11.49 -2.55 -8.93
CA GLY A 99 12.24 -3.79 -8.79
C GLY A 99 12.60 -4.14 -7.35
N LEU A 100 12.21 -3.33 -6.36
CA LEU A 100 12.30 -3.70 -4.95
C LEU A 100 11.20 -4.72 -4.63
N ARG A 101 11.58 -5.93 -4.19
CA ARG A 101 10.65 -7.05 -4.01
C ARG A 101 10.98 -7.89 -2.79
N GLY A 102 10.03 -8.73 -2.41
CA GLY A 102 10.20 -9.70 -1.32
C GLY A 102 10.38 -8.99 0.02
N PHE A 103 11.35 -9.44 0.81
CA PHE A 103 11.60 -8.91 2.15
C PHE A 103 12.10 -7.45 2.13
N GLY A 104 12.88 -7.06 1.11
CA GLY A 104 13.35 -5.67 0.99
C GLY A 104 12.21 -4.66 0.83
N LEU A 105 11.13 -5.04 0.13
CA LEU A 105 9.94 -4.20 0.01
C LEU A 105 9.22 -4.03 1.36
N MET A 106 9.12 -5.12 2.14
CA MET A 106 8.51 -5.09 3.47
C MET A 106 9.26 -4.13 4.40
N ILE A 107 10.60 -4.18 4.39
CA ILE A 107 11.42 -3.30 5.24
C ILE A 107 11.27 -1.85 4.78
N VAL A 108 11.52 -1.55 3.50
CA VAL A 108 11.58 -0.15 3.04
C VAL A 108 10.21 0.51 3.13
N ALA A 109 9.16 -0.12 2.58
CA ALA A 109 7.81 0.44 2.65
C ALA A 109 7.28 0.44 4.10
N GLY A 110 7.57 -0.61 4.87
CA GLY A 110 7.19 -0.71 6.28
C GLY A 110 7.81 0.40 7.12
N LEU A 111 9.13 0.64 7.01
CA LEU A 111 9.81 1.71 7.74
C LEU A 111 9.28 3.10 7.36
N ILE A 112 8.98 3.34 6.09
CA ILE A 112 8.41 4.62 5.64
C ILE A 112 7.01 4.82 6.24
N CYS A 113 6.12 3.84 6.12
CA CYS A 113 4.74 3.96 6.56
C CYS A 113 4.61 3.95 8.09
N VAL A 114 5.34 3.08 8.80
CA VAL A 114 5.34 3.05 10.27
C VAL A 114 6.04 4.30 10.82
N GLY A 115 7.12 4.76 10.19
CA GLY A 115 7.75 6.03 10.55
C GLY A 115 6.81 7.21 10.38
N PHE A 116 5.99 7.21 9.32
CA PHE A 116 4.93 8.20 9.12
C PHE A 116 3.85 8.10 10.20
N ALA A 117 3.42 6.89 10.58
CA ALA A 117 2.46 6.69 11.67
C ALA A 117 2.98 7.20 13.02
N CYS A 118 4.25 6.94 13.35
CA CYS A 118 4.88 7.51 14.53
C CYS A 118 4.93 9.05 14.48
N GLY A 119 5.24 9.63 13.32
CA GLY A 119 5.25 11.07 13.12
C GLY A 119 3.87 11.70 13.23
N ASP A 120 2.84 10.98 12.77
CA ASP A 120 1.45 11.40 12.86
C ASP A 120 0.98 11.43 14.32
N GLU A 121 1.22 10.38 15.10
CA GLU A 121 0.91 10.34 16.54
C GLU A 121 1.67 11.43 17.32
N TYR A 122 2.92 11.69 16.94
CA TYR A 122 3.67 12.81 17.49
C TYR A 122 3.00 14.15 17.14
N HIS A 123 2.54 14.35 15.90
CA HIS A 123 1.80 15.54 15.51
C HIS A 123 0.46 15.68 16.27
N GLN A 124 -0.30 14.58 16.40
CA GLN A 124 -1.56 14.55 17.15
C GLN A 124 -1.36 14.90 18.62
N SER A 125 -0.19 14.62 19.21
CA SER A 125 0.11 15.02 20.59
C SER A 125 0.14 16.53 20.83
N PHE A 126 0.22 17.35 19.77
CA PHE A 126 0.12 18.80 19.83
C PHE A 126 -1.30 19.33 19.56
N VAL A 127 -2.25 18.44 19.27
CA VAL A 127 -3.63 18.81 18.94
C VAL A 127 -4.52 18.62 20.16
N ASP A 128 -5.34 19.63 20.47
CA ASP A 128 -6.23 19.61 21.62
C ASP A 128 -7.22 18.43 21.57
N GLY A 129 -7.40 17.78 22.72
CA GLY A 129 -8.30 16.63 22.86
C GLY A 129 -7.76 15.30 22.30
N ARG A 130 -6.51 15.24 21.83
CA ARG A 130 -5.84 14.00 21.42
C ARG A 130 -4.70 13.63 22.34
N GLY A 131 -4.66 12.36 22.76
CA GLY A 131 -3.57 11.80 23.56
C GLY A 131 -2.74 10.83 22.71
N PRO A 132 -1.40 10.95 22.68
CA PRO A 132 -0.56 10.03 21.93
C PRO A 132 -0.68 8.62 22.51
N SER A 133 -0.87 7.63 21.64
CA SER A 133 -1.06 6.24 22.05
C SER A 133 -0.25 5.31 21.18
N VAL A 134 0.72 4.64 21.80
CA VAL A 134 1.54 3.60 21.15
C VAL A 134 0.69 2.45 20.61
N LYS A 135 -0.51 2.24 21.19
CA LYS A 135 -1.45 1.23 20.69
C LYS A 135 -2.00 1.60 19.31
N ASP A 136 -2.14 2.89 19.02
CA ASP A 136 -2.71 3.38 17.77
C ASP A 136 -1.71 3.16 16.63
N VAL A 137 -0.43 3.50 16.85
CA VAL A 137 0.68 3.11 15.94
C VAL A 137 0.69 1.61 15.66
N GLY A 138 0.42 0.79 16.68
CA GLY A 138 0.36 -0.67 16.54
C GLY A 138 -0.77 -1.14 15.62
N ILE A 139 -1.97 -0.57 15.78
CA ILE A 139 -3.13 -0.86 14.94
C ILE A 139 -2.87 -0.39 13.49
N ASP A 140 -2.33 0.81 13.32
CA ASP A 140 -1.99 1.35 12.00
C ASP A 140 -0.91 0.53 11.30
N SER A 141 0.07 0.04 12.07
CA SER A 141 1.11 -0.87 11.57
C SER A 141 0.55 -2.19 11.04
N ILE A 142 -0.56 -2.68 11.60
CA ILE A 142 -1.27 -3.86 11.06
C ILE A 142 -1.86 -3.51 9.68
N GLY A 143 -2.48 -2.34 9.55
CA GLY A 143 -2.96 -1.81 8.27
C GLY A 143 -1.82 -1.73 7.24
N VAL A 144 -0.68 -1.18 7.63
CA VAL A 144 0.53 -1.11 6.79
C VAL A 144 0.97 -2.50 6.32
N PHE A 145 1.06 -3.47 7.23
CA PHE A 145 1.47 -4.83 6.91
C PHE A 145 0.55 -5.47 5.85
N PHE A 146 -0.77 -5.36 6.03
CA PHE A 146 -1.73 -5.89 5.06
C PHE A 146 -1.68 -5.15 3.73
N GLY A 147 -1.45 -3.84 3.72
CA GLY A 147 -1.31 -3.05 2.49
C GLY A 147 -0.11 -3.49 1.65
N ILE A 148 1.05 -3.70 2.28
CA ILE A 148 2.25 -4.22 1.60
C ILE A 148 1.97 -5.64 1.06
N MET A 149 1.30 -6.49 1.85
CA MET A 149 0.98 -7.84 1.44
C MET A 149 0.03 -7.88 0.23
N ALA A 150 -0.99 -7.02 0.23
CA ALA A 150 -1.92 -6.89 -0.89
C ALA A 150 -1.18 -6.55 -2.19
N VAL A 151 -0.26 -5.57 -2.16
CA VAL A 151 0.57 -5.23 -3.33
C VAL A 151 1.43 -6.41 -3.77
N ARG A 152 2.04 -7.14 -2.83
CA ARG A 152 2.85 -8.32 -3.17
C ARG A 152 2.01 -9.38 -3.87
N ILE A 153 0.82 -9.69 -3.36
CA ILE A 153 -0.08 -10.70 -3.92
C ILE A 153 -0.55 -10.24 -5.31
N CYS A 154 -1.13 -9.05 -5.42
CA CYS A 154 -1.63 -8.51 -6.68
C CYS A 154 -0.53 -8.40 -7.74
N CYS A 155 0.62 -7.81 -7.41
CA CYS A 155 1.70 -7.68 -8.38
C CYS A 155 2.39 -9.01 -8.70
N TRP A 156 2.33 -10.00 -7.82
CA TRP A 156 2.76 -11.35 -8.15
C TRP A 156 1.77 -12.01 -9.11
N THR A 157 0.47 -12.01 -8.82
CA THR A 157 -0.54 -12.66 -9.68
C THR A 157 -0.60 -12.03 -11.08
N PHE A 158 -0.63 -10.69 -11.17
CA PHE A 158 -0.80 -10.00 -12.46
C PHE A 158 0.50 -9.83 -13.25
N LEU A 159 1.64 -9.58 -12.60
CA LEU A 159 2.89 -9.27 -13.31
C LEU A 159 3.90 -10.44 -13.35
N ALA A 160 3.72 -11.52 -12.57
CA ALA A 160 4.61 -12.69 -12.67
C ALA A 160 4.53 -13.43 -14.03
N PRO A 161 3.36 -13.62 -14.66
CA PRO A 161 3.24 -14.36 -15.92
C PRO A 161 4.07 -13.73 -17.05
N GLY A 162 3.95 -12.41 -17.24
CA GLY A 162 4.70 -11.68 -18.26
C GLY A 162 6.21 -11.74 -18.04
N ARG A 163 6.66 -11.66 -16.78
CA ARG A 163 8.09 -11.72 -16.43
C ARG A 163 8.69 -13.12 -16.53
N MET A 164 7.91 -14.16 -16.21
CA MET A 164 8.36 -15.55 -16.40
C MET A 164 8.59 -15.84 -17.88
N MET A 165 7.68 -15.39 -18.74
CA MET A 165 7.81 -15.53 -20.18
C MET A 165 9.07 -14.84 -20.71
N GLU A 166 9.36 -13.61 -20.25
CA GLU A 166 10.56 -12.87 -20.65
C GLU A 166 11.86 -13.53 -20.16
N ARG A 167 11.88 -14.07 -18.93
CA ARG A 167 13.03 -14.84 -18.41
C ARG A 167 13.26 -16.11 -19.23
N SER A 168 12.21 -16.84 -19.57
CA SER A 168 12.28 -18.03 -20.42
C SER A 168 12.82 -17.70 -21.80
N ARG A 169 12.36 -16.59 -22.41
CA ARG A 169 12.88 -16.09 -23.68
C ARG A 169 14.37 -15.76 -23.61
N ARG A 170 14.82 -14.98 -22.62
CA ARG A 170 16.24 -14.64 -22.42
C ARG A 170 17.12 -15.88 -22.20
N ARG A 171 16.62 -16.88 -21.45
CA ARG A 171 17.32 -18.16 -21.28
C ARG A 171 17.47 -18.91 -22.60
N TRP A 172 16.44 -18.92 -23.43
CA TRP A 172 16.47 -19.57 -24.75
C TRP A 172 17.39 -18.86 -25.73
N GLU A 173 17.38 -17.53 -25.76
CA GLU A 173 18.32 -16.70 -26.55
C GLU A 173 19.78 -16.97 -26.15
N ARG A 174 20.09 -17.05 -24.85
CA ARG A 174 21.42 -17.41 -24.36
C ARG A 174 21.84 -18.83 -24.76
N LYS A 175 20.91 -19.81 -24.71
CA LYS A 175 21.20 -21.19 -25.16
C LYS A 175 21.50 -21.24 -26.67
N ARG A 176 20.69 -20.56 -27.49
CA ARG A 176 20.91 -20.46 -28.94
C ARG A 176 22.22 -19.75 -29.30
N ALA A 177 22.58 -18.68 -28.57
CA ALA A 177 23.85 -18.00 -28.78
C ALA A 177 25.05 -18.93 -28.53
N ARG A 178 25.04 -19.67 -27.41
CA ARG A 178 26.07 -20.66 -27.08
C ARG A 178 26.17 -21.79 -28.12
N GLN A 179 25.03 -22.24 -28.66
CA GLN A 179 25.02 -23.27 -29.68
C GLN A 179 25.64 -22.79 -31.00
N ARG A 180 25.29 -21.56 -31.43
CA ARG A 180 25.90 -20.93 -32.62
C ARG A 180 27.40 -20.71 -32.46
N GLU A 181 27.88 -20.37 -31.26
CA GLU A 181 29.31 -20.26 -30.97
C GLU A 181 30.03 -21.60 -31.14
N ARG A 182 29.49 -22.68 -30.55
CA ARG A 182 30.04 -24.05 -30.68
C ARG A 182 30.07 -24.52 -32.14
N GLU A 183 29.02 -24.26 -32.90
CA GLU A 183 28.97 -24.60 -34.33
C GLU A 183 30.03 -23.85 -35.14
N ARG A 184 30.24 -22.56 -34.84
CA ARG A 184 31.30 -21.74 -35.47
C ARG A 184 32.70 -22.23 -35.10
N GLU A 185 32.93 -22.63 -33.85
CA GLU A 185 34.20 -23.21 -33.41
C GLU A 185 34.50 -24.53 -34.12
N MET A 186 33.51 -25.43 -34.20
CA MET A 186 33.66 -26.69 -34.96
C MET A 186 33.96 -26.43 -36.44
N GLN A 187 33.28 -25.46 -37.07
CA GLN A 187 33.57 -25.08 -38.46
C GLN A 187 34.99 -24.51 -38.62
N ARG A 188 35.47 -23.70 -37.67
CA ARG A 188 36.84 -23.16 -37.67
C ARG A 188 37.89 -24.28 -37.54
N GLN A 189 37.65 -25.24 -36.64
CA GLN A 189 38.54 -26.41 -36.50
C GLN A 189 38.58 -27.25 -37.79
N ARG A 190 37.42 -27.52 -38.39
CA ARG A 190 37.35 -28.23 -39.69
C ARG A 190 38.09 -27.51 -40.82
N ARG A 191 38.09 -26.17 -40.83
CA ARG A 191 38.84 -25.37 -41.82
C ARG A 191 40.34 -25.31 -41.57
N ARG A 192 40.81 -25.56 -40.34
CA ARG A 192 42.25 -25.59 -39.99
C ARG A 192 42.90 -26.96 -40.19
N GLY A 193 42.11 -28.03 -40.21
CA GLY A 193 42.57 -29.40 -40.44
C GLY A 193 42.48 -29.88 -41.88
N ARG A 194 42.08 -29.01 -42.83
CA ARG A 194 42.18 -29.21 -44.28
C ARG A 194 43.22 -28.25 -44.81
#